data_AF-A0A1F2U633-F1
#
_entry.id   AF-A0A1F2U633-F1
#
_cell.length_a   1.000
_cell.length_b   1.000
_cell.length_c   1.000
_cell.angle_alpha   90.00
_cell.angle_beta   90.00
_cell.angle_gamma   90.00
#
_symmetry.space_group_name_H-M   'P 1'
#
loop_
_entity.id
_entity.type
_entity.pdbx_description
1 polymer ?
#
loop_
_entity_poly.entity_id
_entity_poly.type
_entity_poly.pdbx_seq_one_letter_code
_entity_poly.pdbx_strand_id
1 'polypeptide(L)'
;MTIGFTSIWPFRQFGLKLLSLGLAVALWMIVAGEETVERGLRVPLELLQFPEGLELPVEAPTVVDVRVRGASTTLSRVGPGDIVAVLDLHAARPGRRVFQLTPDQVRVPFDVEVVQVTPASIALIFEKSVTDTVPINPSVDGTPAPGFVRGRVTVEPGTVLVIGPESAVGRTTEALTETVSVSGAREPVSETVTIGLLDPTVRVKGSSVATVRVEVLPGPSERRLRGLPVHLRNMGASVTAQAVPSTVDIVLRGSREGLSRVDARDVAAYIELQGLGPGEYPLDVRVDAPSDAGVVRIEPAAVQVRIIRP
;
A
#
# COMPACT_ATOMS: atom_id res chain seq x y z
N MET A 1 104.51 -18.20 13.39
CA MET A 1 104.19 -17.07 12.50
C MET A 1 104.66 -17.42 11.10
N THR A 2 103.75 -17.90 10.25
CA THR A 2 103.85 -17.84 8.78
C THR A 2 102.45 -18.14 8.23
N ILE A 3 101.80 -17.10 7.71
CA ILE A 3 100.44 -17.10 7.21
C ILE A 3 100.49 -17.59 5.75
N GLY A 4 99.96 -18.79 5.49
CA GLY A 4 99.84 -19.33 4.14
C GLY A 4 98.58 -18.81 3.46
N PHE A 5 98.72 -17.73 2.68
CA PHE A 5 97.68 -17.25 1.77
C PHE A 5 97.50 -18.27 0.63
N THR A 6 96.53 -19.18 0.75
CA THR A 6 96.11 -20.03 -0.37
C THR A 6 95.32 -19.19 -1.36
N SER A 7 95.90 -18.95 -2.53
CA SER A 7 95.30 -18.25 -3.67
C SER A 7 93.97 -18.90 -4.05
N ILE A 8 92.88 -18.21 -3.73
CA ILE A 8 91.50 -18.60 -4.05
C ILE A 8 91.33 -18.34 -5.55
N TRP A 9 91.55 -19.33 -6.41
CA TRP A 9 91.28 -19.22 -7.84
C TRP A 9 89.76 -19.23 -8.06
N PRO A 10 89.10 -18.09 -8.34
CA PRO A 10 87.64 -18.02 -8.33
C PRO A 10 87.01 -18.60 -9.61
N PHE A 11 87.82 -19.03 -10.59
CA PHE A 11 87.42 -19.31 -11.98
C PHE A 11 87.26 -20.80 -12.35
N ARG A 12 87.56 -21.77 -11.46
CA ARG A 12 87.53 -23.21 -11.82
C ARG A 12 86.10 -23.82 -11.95
N GLN A 13 85.05 -23.02 -11.79
CA GLN A 13 83.64 -23.43 -11.81
C GLN A 13 82.73 -22.36 -12.43
N PHE A 14 83.26 -21.50 -13.29
CA PHE A 14 82.53 -20.33 -13.80
C PHE A 14 81.21 -20.72 -14.47
N GLY A 15 81.17 -21.83 -15.22
CA GLY A 15 79.95 -22.34 -15.84
C GLY A 15 78.85 -22.74 -14.85
N LEU A 16 79.20 -23.37 -13.72
CA LEU A 16 78.23 -23.76 -12.69
C LEU A 16 77.68 -22.55 -11.94
N LYS A 17 78.52 -21.54 -11.68
CA LYS A 17 78.09 -20.27 -11.07
C LYS A 17 77.15 -19.48 -11.98
N LEU A 18 77.43 -19.50 -13.29
CA LEU A 18 76.58 -18.83 -14.29
C LEU A 18 75.23 -19.55 -14.44
N LEU A 19 75.24 -20.88 -14.43
CA LEU A 19 74.03 -21.71 -14.44
C LEU A 19 73.18 -21.48 -13.18
N SER A 20 73.79 -21.45 -11.98
CA SER A 20 73.06 -21.19 -10.74
C SER A 20 72.48 -19.78 -10.69
N LEU A 21 73.20 -18.79 -11.23
CA LEU A 21 72.68 -17.42 -11.35
C LEU A 21 71.52 -17.36 -12.34
N GLY A 22 71.62 -18.05 -13.48
CA GLY A 22 70.53 -18.17 -14.46
C GLY A 22 69.28 -18.82 -13.86
N LEU A 23 69.45 -19.92 -13.11
CA LEU A 23 68.36 -20.59 -12.40
C LEU A 23 67.76 -19.70 -11.30
N ALA A 24 68.60 -18.97 -10.54
CA ALA A 24 68.12 -18.04 -9.53
C ALA A 24 67.33 -16.88 -10.14
N VAL A 25 67.77 -16.32 -11.28
CA VAL A 25 67.04 -15.26 -12.00
C VAL A 25 65.75 -15.81 -12.61
N ALA A 26 65.77 -17.03 -13.18
CA ALA A 26 64.56 -17.65 -13.71
C ALA A 26 63.54 -17.93 -12.60
N LEU A 27 63.98 -18.46 -11.46
CA LEU A 27 63.12 -18.71 -10.31
C LEU A 27 62.62 -17.40 -9.67
N TRP A 28 63.47 -16.38 -9.58
CA TRP A 28 63.08 -15.05 -9.13
C TRP A 28 62.07 -14.41 -10.08
N MET A 29 62.23 -14.53 -11.40
CA MET A 29 61.27 -14.02 -12.38
C MET A 29 59.91 -14.74 -12.29
N ILE A 30 59.91 -16.04 -12.02
CA ILE A 30 58.67 -16.82 -11.81
C ILE A 30 57.96 -16.34 -10.54
N VAL A 31 58.70 -16.10 -9.44
CA VAL A 31 58.12 -15.68 -8.15
C VAL A 31 57.77 -14.19 -8.12
N ALA A 32 58.57 -13.33 -8.74
CA ALA A 32 58.38 -11.88 -8.74
C ALA A 32 57.36 -11.40 -9.78
N GLY A 33 56.97 -12.25 -10.73
CA GLY A 33 56.00 -11.95 -11.78
C GLY A 33 54.54 -11.97 -11.34
N GLU A 34 54.22 -12.42 -10.13
CA GLU A 34 52.85 -12.45 -9.60
C GLU A 34 52.48 -11.10 -8.98
N GLU A 35 51.94 -10.18 -9.80
CA GLU A 35 51.32 -8.96 -9.31
C GLU A 35 49.99 -9.30 -8.63
N THR A 36 50.04 -9.54 -7.31
CA THR A 36 48.83 -9.68 -6.49
C THR A 36 48.20 -8.31 -6.30
N VAL A 37 46.96 -8.16 -6.74
CA VAL A 37 46.19 -6.92 -6.55
C VAL A 37 45.12 -7.13 -5.51
N GLU A 38 44.79 -6.06 -4.77
CA GLU A 38 43.64 -6.05 -3.88
C GLU A 38 42.46 -5.36 -4.53
N ARG A 39 41.27 -5.95 -4.44
CA ARG A 39 40.03 -5.37 -4.95
C ARG A 39 38.92 -5.48 -3.92
N GLY A 40 38.18 -4.39 -3.73
CA GLY A 40 36.92 -4.39 -2.97
C GLY A 40 35.77 -4.78 -3.90
N LEU A 41 35.01 -5.80 -3.51
CA LEU A 41 33.88 -6.34 -4.26
C LEU A 41 32.64 -6.32 -3.38
N ARG A 42 31.49 -6.00 -3.98
CA ARG A 42 30.18 -6.15 -3.34
C ARG A 42 29.69 -7.57 -3.54
N VAL A 43 29.53 -8.28 -2.45
CA VAL A 43 29.29 -9.71 -2.41
C VAL A 43 27.92 -9.97 -1.79
N PRO A 44 27.10 -10.88 -2.34
CA PRO A 44 25.83 -11.26 -1.72
C PRO A 44 26.07 -11.92 -0.35
N LEU A 45 25.23 -11.57 0.62
CA LEU A 45 25.19 -12.18 1.94
C LEU A 45 24.08 -13.23 1.98
N GLU A 46 24.45 -14.48 2.19
CA GLU A 46 23.52 -15.59 2.40
C GLU A 46 23.39 -15.89 3.90
N LEU A 47 22.15 -16.01 4.37
CA LEU A 47 21.83 -16.39 5.74
C LEU A 47 21.58 -17.91 5.78
N LEU A 48 22.41 -18.65 6.51
CA LEU A 48 22.24 -20.11 6.69
C LEU A 48 21.63 -20.44 8.04
N GLN A 49 20.98 -21.61 8.09
CA GLN A 49 20.45 -22.22 9.33
C GLN A 49 19.53 -21.27 10.13
N PHE A 50 18.62 -20.60 9.42
CA PHE A 50 17.62 -19.73 10.04
C PHE A 50 16.69 -20.55 10.94
N PRO A 51 16.63 -20.30 12.27
CA PRO A 51 15.78 -21.09 13.15
C PRO A 51 14.29 -20.95 12.85
N GLU A 52 13.57 -22.06 12.87
CA GLU A 52 12.11 -22.04 12.69
C GLU A 52 11.41 -21.20 13.78
N GLY A 53 10.37 -20.48 13.38
CA GLY A 53 9.57 -19.67 14.30
C GLY A 53 10.22 -18.35 14.73
N LEU A 54 11.35 -17.97 14.14
CA LEU A 54 11.88 -16.61 14.21
C LEU A 54 11.63 -15.89 12.89
N GLU A 55 11.47 -14.57 12.96
CA GLU A 55 11.44 -13.69 11.79
C GLU A 55 12.22 -12.40 12.08
N LEU A 56 12.65 -11.73 11.02
CA LEU A 56 13.33 -10.44 11.10
C LEU A 56 12.29 -9.33 10.92
N PRO A 57 12.10 -8.41 11.88
CA PRO A 57 11.18 -7.29 11.75
C PRO A 57 11.70 -6.19 10.82
N VAL A 58 12.96 -6.28 10.39
CA VAL A 58 13.62 -5.35 9.46
C VAL A 58 14.42 -6.16 8.46
N GLU A 59 14.44 -5.71 7.21
CA GLU A 59 15.19 -6.34 6.14
C GLU A 59 16.70 -6.38 6.47
N ALA A 60 17.30 -7.56 6.37
CA ALA A 60 18.73 -7.74 6.58
C ALA A 60 19.52 -7.20 5.37
N PRO A 61 20.77 -6.74 5.56
CA PRO A 61 21.63 -6.37 4.45
C PRO A 61 21.85 -7.58 3.53
N THR A 62 21.55 -7.43 2.24
CA THR A 62 21.69 -8.50 1.25
C THR A 62 23.08 -8.52 0.61
N VAL A 63 23.91 -7.51 0.88
CA VAL A 63 25.27 -7.37 0.34
C VAL A 63 26.25 -6.91 1.41
N VAL A 64 27.51 -7.35 1.28
CA VAL A 64 28.64 -6.95 2.11
C VAL A 64 29.83 -6.58 1.22
N ASP A 65 30.68 -5.67 1.69
CA ASP A 65 31.91 -5.29 0.99
C ASP A 65 33.05 -6.22 1.43
N VAL A 66 33.60 -6.97 0.48
CA VAL A 66 34.70 -7.91 0.72
C VAL A 66 35.92 -7.44 -0.05
N ARG A 67 37.04 -7.25 0.64
CA ARG A 67 38.34 -6.99 0.03
C ARG A 67 39.06 -8.30 -0.18
N VAL A 68 39.37 -8.61 -1.43
CA VAL A 68 40.06 -9.83 -1.83
C VAL A 68 41.42 -9.51 -2.44
N ARG A 69 42.37 -10.43 -2.29
CA ARG A 69 43.72 -10.40 -2.86
C ARG A 69 43.93 -11.62 -3.75
N GLY A 70 44.55 -11.43 -4.90
CA GLY A 70 44.88 -12.53 -5.80
C GLY A 70 45.53 -12.04 -7.09
N ALA A 71 45.86 -12.96 -7.99
CA ALA A 71 46.41 -12.62 -9.30
C ALA A 71 45.44 -11.71 -10.08
N SER A 72 45.97 -10.66 -10.70
CA SER A 72 45.17 -9.67 -11.45
C SER A 72 44.27 -10.29 -12.53
N THR A 73 44.72 -11.37 -13.17
CA THR A 73 43.97 -12.10 -14.19
C THR A 73 42.85 -12.98 -13.63
N THR A 74 42.99 -13.48 -12.40
CA THR A 74 41.97 -14.25 -11.69
C THR A 74 40.87 -13.31 -11.19
N LEU A 75 41.27 -12.23 -10.49
CA LEU A 75 40.34 -11.24 -9.96
C LEU A 75 39.56 -10.46 -11.04
N SER A 76 40.06 -10.43 -12.28
CA SER A 76 39.33 -9.82 -13.41
C SER A 76 38.32 -10.78 -14.05
N ARG A 77 38.40 -12.07 -13.75
CA ARG A 77 37.49 -13.12 -14.24
C ARG A 77 36.40 -13.51 -13.23
N VAL A 78 36.52 -13.07 -11.98
CA VAL A 78 35.51 -13.28 -10.93
C VAL A 78 34.19 -12.62 -11.36
N GLY A 79 33.16 -13.44 -11.55
CA GLY A 79 31.80 -13.02 -11.89
C GLY A 79 30.87 -12.91 -10.67
N PRO A 80 29.61 -12.49 -10.89
CA PRO A 80 28.58 -12.49 -9.86
C PRO A 80 28.34 -13.92 -9.35
N GLY A 81 28.47 -14.14 -8.04
CA GLY A 81 28.21 -15.43 -7.39
C GLY A 81 29.44 -16.32 -7.18
N ASP A 82 30.60 -15.99 -7.76
CA ASP A 82 31.86 -16.71 -7.48
C ASP A 82 32.37 -16.46 -6.06
N ILE A 83 32.00 -15.32 -5.50
CA ILE A 83 32.26 -14.94 -4.12
C ILE A 83 30.92 -14.77 -3.42
N VAL A 84 30.75 -15.43 -2.28
CA VAL A 84 29.52 -15.38 -1.47
C VAL A 84 29.90 -15.33 0.01
N ALA A 85 29.36 -14.36 0.74
CA ALA A 85 29.53 -14.27 2.18
C ALA A 85 28.40 -15.04 2.88
N VAL A 86 28.76 -15.87 3.85
CA VAL A 86 27.82 -16.78 4.51
C VAL A 86 27.72 -16.42 5.99
N LEU A 87 26.51 -16.17 6.49
CA LEU A 87 26.27 -15.91 7.90
C LEU A 87 25.44 -17.03 8.52
N ASP A 88 26.02 -17.76 9.47
CA ASP A 88 25.31 -18.81 10.21
C ASP A 88 24.47 -18.23 11.36
N LEU A 89 23.17 -18.53 11.33
CA LEU A 89 22.18 -18.06 12.29
C LEU A 89 21.69 -19.15 13.26
N HIS A 90 22.30 -20.34 13.33
CA HIS A 90 21.84 -21.43 14.22
C HIS A 90 21.73 -21.00 15.70
N ALA A 91 22.61 -20.10 16.15
CA ALA A 91 22.62 -19.58 17.51
C ALA A 91 21.65 -18.40 17.74
N ALA A 92 20.81 -18.07 16.75
CA ALA A 92 19.84 -16.99 16.85
C ALA A 92 18.75 -17.31 17.89
N ARG A 93 18.36 -16.28 18.62
CA ARG A 93 17.33 -16.30 19.66
C ARG A 93 16.56 -14.99 19.60
N PRO A 94 15.32 -14.91 20.13
CA PRO A 94 14.58 -13.66 20.19
C PRO A 94 15.40 -12.52 20.82
N GLY A 95 15.26 -11.33 20.25
CA GLY A 95 15.95 -10.11 20.66
C GLY A 95 17.09 -9.69 19.71
N ARG A 96 17.80 -8.63 20.12
CA ARG A 96 18.92 -8.06 19.36
C ARG A 96 20.18 -8.91 19.53
N ARG A 97 20.78 -9.32 18.42
CA ARG A 97 21.99 -10.14 18.35
C ARG A 97 22.99 -9.53 17.38
N VAL A 98 24.28 -9.72 17.67
CA VAL A 98 25.37 -9.32 16.78
C VAL A 98 26.07 -10.59 16.33
N PHE A 99 26.15 -10.79 15.01
CA PHE A 99 26.92 -11.85 14.41
C PHE A 99 28.20 -11.27 13.83
N GLN A 100 29.30 -11.99 14.02
CA GLN A 100 30.58 -11.63 13.42
C GLN A 100 30.68 -12.33 12.07
N LEU A 101 31.11 -11.57 11.06
CA LEU A 101 31.37 -12.08 9.72
C LEU A 101 32.88 -12.10 9.51
N THR A 102 33.45 -13.30 9.48
CA THR A 102 34.90 -13.50 9.38
C THR A 102 35.32 -13.90 7.96
N PRO A 103 36.58 -13.67 7.56
CA PRO A 103 37.06 -14.01 6.21
C PRO A 103 36.87 -15.48 5.81
N ASP A 104 36.93 -16.42 6.76
CA ASP A 104 36.70 -17.86 6.54
C ASP A 104 35.24 -18.21 6.19
N GLN A 105 34.31 -17.31 6.50
CA GLN A 105 32.90 -17.46 6.16
C GLN A 105 32.56 -16.91 4.76
N VAL A 106 33.56 -16.44 4.01
CA VAL A 106 33.39 -16.00 2.63
C VAL A 106 33.92 -17.07 1.69
N ARG A 107 33.02 -17.64 0.89
CA ARG A 107 33.37 -18.60 -0.15
C ARG A 107 34.04 -17.84 -1.30
N VAL A 108 35.23 -18.26 -1.68
CA VAL A 108 36.02 -17.68 -2.78
C VAL A 108 36.58 -18.79 -3.68
N PRO A 109 36.84 -18.49 -4.97
CA PRO A 109 37.49 -19.44 -5.87
C PRO A 109 38.96 -19.68 -5.46
N PHE A 110 39.55 -20.73 -6.05
CA PHE A 110 40.97 -21.04 -5.85
C PHE A 110 41.86 -19.85 -6.27
N ASP A 111 42.99 -19.64 -5.57
CA ASP A 111 43.93 -18.52 -5.75
C ASP A 111 43.38 -17.11 -5.42
N VAL A 112 42.32 -17.01 -4.62
CA VAL A 112 41.80 -15.76 -4.07
C VAL A 112 41.79 -15.83 -2.54
N GLU A 113 42.36 -14.81 -1.90
CA GLU A 113 42.40 -14.66 -0.45
C GLU A 113 41.47 -13.52 -0.01
N VAL A 114 40.72 -13.71 1.07
CA VAL A 114 39.89 -12.65 1.66
C VAL A 114 40.70 -11.89 2.70
N VAL A 115 40.94 -10.60 2.44
CA VAL A 115 41.75 -9.73 3.29
C VAL A 115 40.89 -9.07 4.37
N GLN A 116 39.70 -8.62 4.01
CA GLN A 116 38.81 -7.92 4.92
C GLN A 116 37.36 -8.08 4.50
N VAL A 117 36.47 -8.15 5.49
CA VAL A 117 35.03 -8.08 5.29
C VAL A 117 34.47 -6.87 6.03
N THR A 118 33.61 -6.11 5.36
CA THR A 118 32.98 -4.91 5.90
C THR A 118 31.47 -4.94 5.63
N PRO A 119 30.63 -4.84 6.67
CA PRO A 119 30.96 -4.81 8.09
C PRO A 119 31.40 -6.18 8.64
N ALA A 120 32.35 -6.19 9.58
CA ALA A 120 32.76 -7.41 10.29
C ALA A 120 31.76 -7.85 11.38
N SER A 121 30.74 -7.04 11.67
CA SER A 121 29.70 -7.34 12.64
C SER A 121 28.35 -6.84 12.14
N ILE A 122 27.39 -7.75 12.08
CA ILE A 122 26.04 -7.50 11.58
C ILE A 122 25.08 -7.63 12.76
N ALA A 123 24.41 -6.53 13.09
CA ALA A 123 23.38 -6.52 14.13
C ALA A 123 22.04 -6.88 13.51
N LEU A 124 21.43 -7.96 13.98
CA LEU A 124 20.09 -8.41 13.57
C LEU A 124 19.18 -8.45 14.80
N ILE A 125 17.89 -8.24 14.57
CA ILE A 125 16.86 -8.36 15.60
C ILE A 125 15.96 -9.52 15.18
N PHE A 126 15.74 -10.47 16.09
CA PHE A 126 14.83 -11.59 15.84
C PHE A 126 13.61 -11.45 16.73
N GLU A 127 12.45 -11.67 16.13
CA GLU A 127 11.19 -11.76 16.85
C GLU A 127 10.57 -13.13 16.62
N LYS A 128 9.62 -13.49 17.48
CA LYS A 128 8.86 -14.72 17.26
C LYS A 128 7.94 -14.52 16.07
N SER A 129 7.84 -15.54 15.23
CA SER A 129 6.80 -15.63 14.21
C SER A 129 5.48 -15.92 14.90
N VAL A 130 4.51 -15.02 14.75
CA VAL A 130 3.15 -15.19 15.29
C VAL A 130 2.15 -15.20 14.15
N THR A 131 1.04 -15.91 14.35
CA THR A 131 -0.09 -15.91 13.41
C THR A 131 -1.28 -15.26 14.09
N ASP A 132 -1.94 -14.34 13.40
CA ASP A 132 -3.16 -13.69 13.89
C ASP A 132 -4.20 -13.56 12.78
N THR A 133 -5.45 -13.25 13.14
CA THR A 133 -6.56 -13.03 12.20
C THR A 133 -6.93 -11.56 12.16
N VAL A 134 -6.90 -10.97 10.97
CA VAL A 134 -7.25 -9.55 10.77
C VAL A 134 -8.43 -9.42 9.81
N PRO A 135 -9.30 -8.40 9.99
CA PRO A 135 -10.38 -8.11 9.06
C PRO A 135 -9.83 -7.63 7.71
N ILE A 136 -10.56 -7.96 6.63
CA ILE A 136 -10.28 -7.43 5.29
C ILE A 136 -11.11 -6.18 5.09
N ASN A 137 -10.45 -5.07 4.80
CA ASN A 137 -11.08 -3.79 4.47
C ASN A 137 -10.98 -3.54 2.96
N PRO A 138 -12.07 -3.67 2.20
CA PRO A 138 -12.06 -3.55 0.75
C PRO A 138 -11.86 -2.10 0.30
N SER A 139 -10.91 -1.88 -0.62
CA SER A 139 -10.72 -0.59 -1.26
C SER A 139 -11.71 -0.44 -2.43
N VAL A 140 -12.56 0.58 -2.39
CA VAL A 140 -13.54 0.87 -3.46
C VAL A 140 -13.38 2.31 -3.92
N ASP A 141 -13.20 2.49 -5.22
CA ASP A 141 -13.01 3.81 -5.83
C ASP A 141 -14.01 4.09 -6.96
N GLY A 142 -14.15 5.37 -7.30
CA GLY A 142 -15.05 5.85 -8.33
C GLY A 142 -16.47 6.13 -7.84
N THR A 143 -17.23 6.80 -8.70
CA THR A 143 -18.64 7.12 -8.45
C THR A 143 -19.55 6.34 -9.40
N PRO A 144 -20.64 5.71 -8.90
CA PRO A 144 -21.66 5.09 -9.75
C PRO A 144 -22.23 6.05 -10.79
N ALA A 145 -22.93 5.52 -11.80
CA ALA A 145 -23.56 6.35 -12.82
C ALA A 145 -24.56 7.36 -12.22
N PRO A 146 -24.83 8.51 -12.87
CA PRO A 146 -25.82 9.47 -12.40
C PRO A 146 -27.18 8.82 -12.13
N GLY A 147 -27.74 9.08 -10.94
CA GLY A 147 -28.98 8.46 -10.48
C GLY A 147 -28.80 7.11 -9.80
N PHE A 148 -27.57 6.68 -9.53
CA PHE A 148 -27.23 5.51 -8.71
C PHE A 148 -26.37 5.93 -7.51
N VAL A 149 -26.43 5.15 -6.44
CA VAL A 149 -25.65 5.34 -5.22
C VAL A 149 -24.99 4.03 -4.82
N ARG A 150 -23.80 4.14 -4.20
CA ARG A 150 -23.08 2.99 -3.64
C ARG A 150 -23.88 2.44 -2.45
N GLY A 151 -24.24 1.18 -2.54
CA GLY A 151 -24.90 0.42 -1.49
C GLY A 151 -23.91 -0.24 -0.54
N ARG A 152 -24.27 -1.43 -0.04
CA ARG A 152 -23.42 -2.20 0.86
C ARG A 152 -22.20 -2.75 0.12
N VAL A 153 -21.05 -2.72 0.78
CA VAL A 153 -19.84 -3.43 0.35
C VAL A 153 -19.70 -4.67 1.22
N THR A 154 -19.53 -5.83 0.59
CA THR A 154 -19.34 -7.13 1.24
C THR A 154 -18.07 -7.76 0.70
N VAL A 155 -17.29 -8.41 1.56
CA VAL A 155 -16.07 -9.12 1.19
C VAL A 155 -16.09 -10.54 1.73
N GLU A 156 -15.76 -11.50 0.87
CA GLU A 156 -15.72 -12.92 1.21
C GLU A 156 -14.36 -13.52 0.81
N PRO A 157 -13.56 -14.04 1.77
CA PRO A 157 -13.82 -14.04 3.22
C PRO A 157 -13.75 -12.63 3.85
N GLY A 158 -14.37 -12.45 5.02
CA GLY A 158 -14.35 -11.18 5.78
C GLY A 158 -13.08 -10.94 6.60
N THR A 159 -12.27 -11.98 6.79
CA THR A 159 -11.04 -11.98 7.57
C THR A 159 -9.98 -12.83 6.90
N VAL A 160 -8.72 -12.59 7.23
CA VAL A 160 -7.58 -13.33 6.71
C VAL A 160 -6.58 -13.63 7.82
N LEU A 161 -5.93 -14.78 7.73
CA LEU A 161 -4.82 -15.14 8.60
C LEU A 161 -3.55 -14.47 8.10
N VAL A 162 -2.84 -13.78 8.99
CA VAL A 162 -1.55 -13.16 8.73
C VAL A 162 -0.49 -13.79 9.61
N ILE A 163 0.73 -13.88 9.11
CA ILE A 163 1.90 -14.40 9.81
C ILE A 163 3.08 -13.45 9.60
N GLY A 164 3.85 -13.23 10.65
CA GLY A 164 4.94 -12.27 10.62
C GLY A 164 5.67 -12.14 11.96
N PRO A 165 6.62 -11.20 12.08
CA PRO A 165 7.20 -10.78 13.35
C PRO A 165 6.12 -10.31 14.33
N GLU A 166 6.24 -10.67 15.61
CA GLU A 166 5.30 -10.32 16.68
C GLU A 166 4.90 -8.84 16.70
N SER A 167 5.88 -7.93 16.56
CA SER A 167 5.62 -6.49 16.56
C SER A 167 4.94 -5.99 15.27
N ALA A 168 5.17 -6.64 14.14
CA ALA A 168 4.58 -6.26 12.86
C ALA A 168 3.13 -6.75 12.76
N VAL A 169 2.87 -8.00 13.18
CA VAL A 169 1.51 -8.55 13.27
C VAL A 169 0.68 -7.76 14.27
N GLY A 170 1.21 -7.44 15.46
CA GLY A 170 0.51 -6.64 16.46
C GLY A 170 0.17 -5.20 16.03
N ARG A 171 0.85 -4.66 15.01
CA ARG A 171 0.53 -3.36 14.38
C ARG A 171 -0.42 -3.48 13.19
N THR A 172 -0.65 -4.67 12.68
CA THR A 172 -1.52 -4.93 11.52
C THR A 172 -2.96 -5.00 11.99
N THR A 173 -3.70 -3.91 11.82
CA THR A 173 -5.12 -3.84 12.25
C THR A 173 -6.10 -4.35 11.20
N GLU A 174 -5.72 -4.29 9.93
CA GLU A 174 -6.55 -4.68 8.79
C GLU A 174 -5.68 -5.08 7.60
N ALA A 175 -6.25 -5.90 6.73
CA ALA A 175 -5.70 -6.19 5.40
C ALA A 175 -6.49 -5.42 4.34
N LEU A 176 -5.78 -4.86 3.36
CA LEU A 176 -6.39 -4.09 2.28
C LEU A 176 -6.57 -4.97 1.05
N THR A 177 -7.49 -4.62 0.17
CA THR A 177 -7.59 -5.25 -1.15
C THR A 177 -7.09 -4.33 -2.24
N GLU A 178 -6.82 -4.89 -3.42
CA GLU A 178 -6.80 -4.08 -4.64
C GLU A 178 -8.10 -3.28 -4.78
N THR A 179 -8.00 -2.12 -5.42
CA THR A 179 -9.12 -1.20 -5.57
C THR A 179 -10.14 -1.73 -6.58
N VAL A 180 -11.37 -1.90 -6.13
CA VAL A 180 -12.52 -2.22 -6.99
C VAL A 180 -13.16 -0.92 -7.47
N SER A 181 -13.29 -0.77 -8.79
CA SER A 181 -13.89 0.44 -9.38
C SER A 181 -15.40 0.30 -9.55
N VAL A 182 -16.16 1.29 -9.07
CA VAL A 182 -17.60 1.42 -9.33
C VAL A 182 -17.94 2.57 -10.29
N SER A 183 -16.94 3.07 -11.02
CA SER A 183 -17.08 4.20 -11.92
C SER A 183 -18.10 3.92 -13.02
N GLY A 184 -19.19 4.68 -13.04
CA GLY A 184 -20.25 4.52 -14.04
C GLY A 184 -21.09 3.24 -13.89
N ALA A 185 -20.94 2.50 -12.79
CA ALA A 185 -21.71 1.30 -12.52
C ALA A 185 -23.20 1.64 -12.32
N ARG A 186 -24.06 0.77 -12.86
CA ARG A 186 -25.53 0.79 -12.69
C ARG A 186 -26.07 -0.48 -12.03
N GLU A 187 -25.25 -1.52 -12.01
CA GLU A 187 -25.53 -2.83 -11.45
C GLU A 187 -24.47 -3.17 -10.41
N PRO A 188 -24.72 -4.14 -9.51
CA PRO A 188 -23.73 -4.58 -8.54
C PRO A 188 -22.43 -5.02 -9.22
N VAL A 189 -21.30 -4.58 -8.68
CA VAL A 189 -19.96 -4.94 -9.15
C VAL A 189 -19.42 -6.05 -8.24
N SER A 190 -18.89 -7.12 -8.83
CA SER A 190 -18.29 -8.22 -8.08
C SER A 190 -16.96 -8.59 -8.73
N GLU A 191 -15.88 -8.43 -7.98
CA GLU A 191 -14.53 -8.68 -8.46
C GLU A 191 -13.75 -9.54 -7.46
N THR A 192 -12.87 -10.40 -7.99
CA THR A 192 -11.93 -11.15 -7.16
C THR A 192 -10.61 -10.40 -7.18
N VAL A 193 -10.17 -9.99 -6.01
CA VAL A 193 -9.02 -9.10 -5.80
C VAL A 193 -8.01 -9.73 -4.87
N THR A 194 -6.75 -9.33 -5.03
CA THR A 194 -5.66 -9.75 -4.15
C THR A 194 -5.71 -8.97 -2.84
N ILE A 195 -5.38 -9.66 -1.76
CA ILE A 195 -5.24 -9.08 -0.42
C ILE A 195 -3.79 -8.63 -0.24
N GLY A 196 -3.62 -7.37 0.11
CA GLY A 196 -2.35 -6.73 0.45
C GLY A 196 -2.27 -6.36 1.92
N LEU A 197 -1.04 -6.24 2.41
CA LEU A 197 -0.71 -5.77 3.75
C LEU A 197 0.19 -4.55 3.62
N LEU A 198 0.08 -3.62 4.57
CA LEU A 198 0.90 -2.40 4.56
C LEU A 198 2.35 -2.68 4.96
N ASP A 199 2.58 -3.64 5.86
CA ASP A 199 3.91 -3.99 6.33
C ASP A 199 4.48 -5.15 5.48
N PRO A 200 5.62 -4.96 4.79
CA PRO A 200 6.21 -5.97 3.91
C PRO A 200 6.76 -7.19 4.66
N THR A 201 6.94 -7.09 5.98
CA THR A 201 7.41 -8.22 6.82
C THR A 201 6.28 -9.15 7.22
N VAL A 202 5.02 -8.77 6.99
CA VAL A 202 3.85 -9.59 7.28
C VAL A 202 3.33 -10.19 5.98
N ARG A 203 2.95 -11.46 6.02
CA ARG A 203 2.43 -12.21 4.87
C ARG A 203 1.10 -12.86 5.18
N VAL A 204 0.26 -12.98 4.16
CA VAL A 204 -1.00 -13.72 4.26
C VAL A 204 -0.69 -15.22 4.33
N LYS A 205 -1.34 -15.92 5.26
CA LYS A 205 -1.27 -17.37 5.42
C LYS A 205 -2.52 -18.01 4.83
N GLY A 206 -2.37 -18.73 3.73
CA GLY A 206 -3.47 -19.41 3.04
C GLY A 206 -3.88 -18.66 1.77
N SER A 207 -5.18 -18.39 1.60
CA SER A 207 -5.70 -17.68 0.42
C SER A 207 -5.40 -16.19 0.50
N SER A 208 -4.69 -15.66 -0.50
CA SER A 208 -4.40 -14.23 -0.66
C SER A 208 -5.39 -13.52 -1.58
N VAL A 209 -6.55 -14.12 -1.85
CA VAL A 209 -7.61 -13.53 -2.68
C VAL A 209 -8.92 -13.45 -1.92
N ALA A 210 -9.68 -12.39 -2.18
CA ALA A 210 -11.03 -12.18 -1.66
C ALA A 210 -11.96 -11.71 -2.79
N THR A 211 -13.23 -12.11 -2.71
CA THR A 211 -14.27 -11.59 -3.59
C THR A 211 -14.93 -10.39 -2.92
N VAL A 212 -14.79 -9.22 -3.54
CA VAL A 212 -15.44 -7.98 -3.12
C VAL A 212 -16.66 -7.77 -3.98
N ARG A 213 -17.81 -7.62 -3.33
CA ARG A 213 -19.08 -7.30 -3.97
C ARG A 213 -19.58 -5.96 -3.46
N VAL A 214 -19.78 -5.03 -4.39
CA VAL A 214 -20.31 -3.69 -4.15
C VAL A 214 -21.70 -3.61 -4.74
N GLU A 215 -22.70 -3.40 -3.88
CA GLU A 215 -24.06 -3.13 -4.34
C GLU A 215 -24.14 -1.73 -4.93
N VAL A 216 -24.89 -1.59 -6.04
CA VAL A 216 -25.21 -0.31 -6.65
C VAL A 216 -26.73 -0.23 -6.72
N LEU A 217 -27.29 0.78 -6.06
CA LEU A 217 -28.73 0.96 -5.92
C LEU A 217 -29.18 2.21 -6.67
N PRO A 218 -30.43 2.24 -7.17
CA PRO A 218 -31.01 3.48 -7.67
C PRO A 218 -30.98 4.56 -6.59
N GLY A 219 -30.32 5.67 -6.89
CA GLY A 219 -30.25 6.83 -6.01
C GLY A 219 -31.59 7.57 -5.99
N PRO A 220 -31.87 8.34 -4.91
CA PRO A 220 -33.02 9.23 -4.90
C PRO A 220 -32.83 10.27 -6.01
N SER A 221 -33.81 10.34 -6.90
CA SER A 221 -33.89 11.39 -7.92
C SER A 221 -34.63 12.60 -7.36
N GLU A 222 -34.29 13.79 -7.86
CA GLU A 222 -35.06 15.00 -7.62
C GLU A 222 -35.86 15.38 -8.86
N ARG A 223 -37.12 15.77 -8.67
CA ARG A 223 -37.99 16.30 -9.72
C ARG A 223 -38.50 17.67 -9.28
N ARG A 224 -38.19 18.71 -10.06
CA ARG A 224 -38.74 20.05 -9.85
C ARG A 224 -40.03 20.21 -10.63
N LEU A 225 -41.11 20.48 -9.92
CA LEU A 225 -42.39 20.89 -10.49
C LEU A 225 -42.48 22.41 -10.38
N ARG A 226 -42.80 23.08 -11.49
CA ARG A 226 -42.82 24.55 -11.56
C ARG A 226 -44.23 25.08 -11.69
N GLY A 227 -44.47 26.24 -11.07
CA GLY A 227 -45.71 26.99 -11.25
C GLY A 227 -46.97 26.30 -10.70
N LEU A 228 -46.85 25.56 -9.59
CA LEU A 228 -48.04 24.96 -8.95
C LEU A 228 -48.90 26.05 -8.31
N PRO A 229 -50.22 26.05 -8.54
CA PRO A 229 -51.12 27.02 -7.92
C PRO A 229 -51.19 26.81 -6.40
N VAL A 230 -51.17 27.91 -5.65
CA VAL A 230 -51.34 27.90 -4.19
C VAL A 230 -52.82 27.98 -3.84
N HIS A 231 -53.36 26.96 -3.18
CA HIS A 231 -54.74 26.91 -2.73
C HIS A 231 -54.89 27.53 -1.33
N LEU A 232 -55.86 28.44 -1.18
CA LEU A 232 -56.18 29.04 0.11
C LEU A 232 -57.25 28.19 0.80
N ARG A 233 -56.91 27.53 1.92
CA ARG A 233 -57.82 26.64 2.67
C ARG A 233 -58.31 27.31 3.95
N ASN A 234 -59.48 26.88 4.42
CA ASN A 234 -60.12 27.34 5.66
C ASN A 234 -60.35 28.86 5.73
N MET A 235 -60.75 29.47 4.60
CA MET A 235 -61.17 30.87 4.56
C MET A 235 -62.51 31.08 5.30
N GLY A 236 -62.63 32.19 6.03
CA GLY A 236 -63.91 32.61 6.63
C GLY A 236 -64.94 33.00 5.55
N ALA A 237 -66.23 32.76 5.81
CA ALA A 237 -67.32 32.92 4.84
C ALA A 237 -67.57 34.36 4.33
N SER A 238 -66.82 35.36 4.80
CA SER A 238 -67.04 36.79 4.49
C SER A 238 -65.74 37.54 4.16
N VAL A 239 -64.70 36.84 3.69
CA VAL A 239 -63.42 37.44 3.30
C VAL A 239 -62.96 36.91 1.94
N THR A 240 -62.29 37.77 1.18
CA THR A 240 -61.59 37.41 -0.06
C THR A 240 -60.09 37.46 0.22
N ALA A 241 -59.35 36.44 -0.17
CA ALA A 241 -57.91 36.39 0.03
C ALA A 241 -57.17 36.19 -1.30
N GLN A 242 -56.04 36.87 -1.46
CA GLN A 242 -55.17 36.75 -2.63
C GLN A 242 -53.73 36.50 -2.19
N ALA A 243 -53.13 35.43 -2.70
CA ALA A 243 -51.72 35.11 -2.53
C ALA A 243 -50.87 35.74 -3.64
N VAL A 244 -49.76 36.37 -3.26
CA VAL A 244 -48.79 36.99 -4.17
C VAL A 244 -47.38 36.53 -3.79
N PRO A 245 -46.70 35.71 -4.62
CA PRO A 245 -47.16 35.09 -5.87
C PRO A 245 -48.22 34.00 -5.65
N SER A 246 -49.08 33.78 -6.64
CA SER A 246 -50.12 32.74 -6.58
C SER A 246 -49.61 31.35 -6.98
N THR A 247 -48.32 31.23 -7.33
CA THR A 247 -47.68 29.99 -7.75
C THR A 247 -46.37 29.75 -7.01
N VAL A 248 -46.03 28.46 -6.85
CA VAL A 248 -44.78 28.01 -6.21
C VAL A 248 -44.11 26.90 -7.02
N ASP A 249 -42.80 26.82 -6.90
CA ASP A 249 -41.98 25.73 -7.39
C ASP A 249 -41.70 24.75 -6.24
N ILE A 250 -41.85 23.45 -6.51
CA ILE A 250 -41.66 22.39 -5.52
C ILE A 250 -40.62 21.42 -6.05
N VAL A 251 -39.63 21.09 -5.22
CA VAL A 251 -38.65 20.04 -5.48
C VAL A 251 -39.03 18.80 -4.69
N LEU A 252 -39.37 17.74 -5.41
CA LEU A 252 -39.69 16.43 -4.85
C LEU A 252 -38.46 15.52 -4.92
N ARG A 253 -38.29 14.65 -3.92
CA ARG A 253 -37.25 13.61 -3.87
C ARG A 253 -37.88 12.26 -3.60
N GLY A 254 -37.45 11.25 -4.35
CA GLY A 254 -37.95 9.89 -4.24
C GLY A 254 -37.24 8.95 -5.19
N SER A 255 -37.65 7.68 -5.23
CA SER A 255 -37.18 6.76 -6.26
C SER A 255 -37.61 7.28 -7.64
N ARG A 256 -36.83 6.98 -8.68
CA ARG A 256 -37.16 7.37 -10.05
C ARG A 256 -38.56 6.90 -10.44
N GLU A 257 -38.87 5.64 -10.13
CA GLU A 257 -40.17 5.02 -10.40
C GLU A 257 -41.31 5.70 -9.63
N GLY A 258 -41.10 6.04 -8.35
CA GLY A 258 -42.09 6.77 -7.55
C GLY A 258 -42.35 8.16 -8.12
N LEU A 259 -41.31 8.93 -8.40
CA LEU A 259 -41.44 10.28 -8.96
C LEU A 259 -41.99 10.31 -10.39
N SER A 260 -41.78 9.25 -11.18
CA SER A 260 -42.40 9.11 -12.49
C SER A 260 -43.90 8.85 -12.42
N ARG A 261 -44.40 8.24 -11.34
CA ARG A 261 -45.83 7.99 -11.12
C ARG A 261 -46.60 9.19 -10.55
N VAL A 262 -45.91 10.10 -9.85
CA VAL A 262 -46.54 11.31 -9.30
C VAL A 262 -46.88 12.29 -10.43
N ASP A 263 -48.16 12.57 -10.62
CA ASP A 263 -48.60 13.65 -11.50
C ASP A 263 -48.53 15.01 -10.76
N ALA A 264 -48.41 16.11 -11.49
CA ALA A 264 -48.43 17.45 -10.89
C ALA A 264 -49.76 17.75 -10.20
N ARG A 265 -50.84 17.07 -10.60
CA ARG A 265 -52.17 17.16 -9.99
C ARG A 265 -52.27 16.51 -8.62
N ASP A 266 -51.40 15.56 -8.32
CA ASP A 266 -51.39 14.84 -7.03
C ASP A 266 -50.64 15.62 -5.94
N VAL A 267 -50.05 16.76 -6.31
CA VAL A 267 -49.28 17.63 -5.42
C VAL A 267 -50.06 18.92 -5.24
N ALA A 268 -50.57 19.15 -4.03
CA ALA A 268 -51.36 20.34 -3.72
C ALA A 268 -50.59 21.27 -2.78
N ALA A 269 -50.21 22.46 -3.28
CA ALA A 269 -49.70 23.52 -2.44
C ALA A 269 -50.87 24.29 -1.80
N TYR A 270 -50.80 24.56 -0.50
CA TYR A 270 -51.85 25.28 0.20
C TYR A 270 -51.32 26.15 1.34
N ILE A 271 -52.13 27.15 1.69
CA ILE A 271 -51.94 28.01 2.85
C ILE A 271 -53.21 27.92 3.70
N GLU A 272 -53.03 27.72 5.01
CA GLU A 272 -54.13 27.71 5.98
C GLU A 272 -54.44 29.14 6.45
N LEU A 273 -55.69 29.56 6.31
CA LEU A 273 -56.15 30.90 6.69
C LEU A 273 -57.07 30.90 7.92
N GLN A 274 -57.14 29.79 8.65
CA GLN A 274 -58.04 29.62 9.78
C GLN A 274 -57.77 30.67 10.86
N GLY A 275 -58.81 31.43 11.22
CA GLY A 275 -58.74 32.42 12.31
C GLY A 275 -58.07 33.75 11.94
N LEU A 276 -57.68 33.97 10.68
CA LEU A 276 -57.07 35.22 10.23
C LEU A 276 -58.13 36.24 9.80
N GLY A 277 -58.01 37.47 10.29
CA GLY A 277 -58.84 38.62 9.89
C GLY A 277 -58.29 39.36 8.67
N PRO A 278 -58.96 40.41 8.17
CA PRO A 278 -58.45 41.24 7.08
C PRO A 278 -57.06 41.83 7.41
N GLY A 279 -56.15 41.82 6.44
CA GLY A 279 -54.75 42.22 6.62
C GLY A 279 -53.82 41.55 5.61
N GLU A 280 -52.53 41.88 5.69
CA GLU A 280 -51.47 41.25 4.90
C GLU A 280 -50.58 40.39 5.81
N TYR A 281 -50.43 39.12 5.45
CA TYR A 281 -49.70 38.15 6.26
C TYR A 281 -48.67 37.40 5.41
N PRO A 282 -47.40 37.28 5.85
CA PRO A 282 -46.44 36.37 5.27
C PRO A 282 -46.72 34.97 5.83
N LEU A 283 -47.29 34.09 5.01
CA LEU A 283 -47.67 32.75 5.44
C LEU A 283 -46.83 31.69 4.72
N ASP A 284 -46.45 30.66 5.48
CA ASP A 284 -45.69 29.53 4.95
C ASP A 284 -46.57 28.65 4.06
N VAL A 285 -46.02 28.24 2.92
CA VAL A 285 -46.69 27.34 1.99
C VAL A 285 -46.49 25.90 2.45
N ARG A 286 -47.58 25.18 2.65
CA ARG A 286 -47.59 23.73 2.92
C ARG A 286 -47.88 22.97 1.64
N VAL A 287 -47.43 21.73 1.57
CA VAL A 287 -47.61 20.87 0.40
C VAL A 287 -48.11 19.51 0.85
N ASP A 288 -49.24 19.07 0.30
CA ASP A 288 -49.66 17.68 0.36
C ASP A 288 -49.06 16.97 -0.86
N ALA A 289 -48.21 15.97 -0.63
CA ALA A 289 -47.59 15.14 -1.66
C ALA A 289 -47.83 13.66 -1.36
N PRO A 290 -47.85 12.78 -2.38
CA PRO A 290 -47.99 11.34 -2.20
C PRO A 290 -46.84 10.74 -1.37
N SER A 291 -47.08 9.61 -0.69
CA SER A 291 -46.07 8.91 0.14
C SER A 291 -44.78 8.53 -0.61
N ASP A 292 -44.89 8.37 -1.93
CA ASP A 292 -43.77 7.99 -2.81
C ASP A 292 -42.82 9.18 -3.12
N ALA A 293 -43.20 10.41 -2.74
CA ALA A 293 -42.45 11.63 -3.04
C ALA A 293 -42.34 12.55 -1.81
N GLY A 294 -41.14 12.65 -1.24
CA GLY A 294 -40.84 13.61 -0.18
C GLY A 294 -40.64 15.01 -0.76
N VAL A 295 -41.19 16.03 -0.11
CA VAL A 295 -40.95 17.43 -0.46
C VAL A 295 -39.62 17.87 0.16
N VAL A 296 -38.67 18.27 -0.68
CA VAL A 296 -37.34 18.74 -0.23
C VAL A 296 -37.30 20.24 -0.13
N ARG A 297 -37.91 20.93 -1.09
CA ARG A 297 -37.82 22.40 -1.18
C ARG A 297 -39.07 23.00 -1.80
N ILE A 298 -39.47 24.15 -1.29
CA ILE A 298 -40.59 24.95 -1.78
C ILE A 298 -40.06 26.37 -2.01
N GLU A 299 -40.26 26.91 -3.20
CA GLU A 299 -39.79 28.24 -3.61
C GLU A 299 -40.91 29.06 -4.27
N PRO A 300 -41.32 30.20 -3.67
CA PRO A 300 -40.93 30.68 -2.34
C PRO A 300 -41.54 29.84 -1.21
N ALA A 301 -40.81 29.70 -0.09
CA ALA A 301 -41.30 28.97 1.09
C ALA A 301 -42.44 29.70 1.83
N ALA A 302 -42.48 31.04 1.71
CA ALA A 302 -43.52 31.90 2.26
C ALA A 302 -44.06 32.85 1.18
N VAL A 303 -45.36 33.13 1.25
CA VAL A 303 -46.08 33.95 0.27
C VAL A 303 -46.86 35.03 1.03
N GLN A 304 -46.94 36.24 0.46
CA GLN A 304 -47.78 37.28 1.04
C GLN A 304 -49.24 37.03 0.68
N VAL A 305 -50.08 36.88 1.70
CA VAL A 305 -51.53 36.72 1.54
C VAL A 305 -52.22 38.00 2.01
N ARG A 306 -52.92 38.65 1.08
CA ARG A 306 -53.76 39.81 1.35
C ARG A 306 -55.21 39.37 1.51
N ILE A 307 -55.77 39.58 2.71
CA ILE A 307 -57.15 39.27 3.05
C ILE A 307 -57.94 40.58 3.11
N ILE A 308 -58.96 40.71 2.27
CA ILE A 308 -59.89 41.85 2.23
C ILE A 308 -61.29 41.42 2.66
N ARG A 309 -61.98 42.30 3.37
CA ARG A 309 -63.44 42.18 3.56
C ARG A 309 -64.10 42.84 2.33
N PRO A 310 -65.10 42.20 1.70
CA PRO A 310 -65.79 42.77 0.54
C PRO A 310 -66.48 44.10 0.86
#